data_AF-A0A1A8HLL4-F1
#
_entry.id   AF-A0A1A8HLL4-F1
#
_cell.length_a   1.000
_cell.length_b   1.000
_cell.length_c   1.000
_cell.angle_alpha   90.00
_cell.angle_beta   90.00
_cell.angle_gamma   90.00
#
_symmetry.space_group_name_H-M   'P 1'
#
loop_
_entity.id
_entity.type
_entity.pdbx_description
1 polymer ?
#
loop_
_entity_poly.entity_id
_entity_poly.type
_entity_poly.pdbx_seq_one_letter_code
_entity_poly.pdbx_strand_id
1 'polypeptide(L)'
;ERKLDQTIARKRMEIQEAIKKPIMQKRKLRIYISNTFTPSKPDGEEAEKVSSWELRVEGKLLEEPGKQKRKFSSFFKSLVIELDKELYGPDNHLVEWHRMPTTQETDGFQVKRPGDVNVKCTLLLMLDHQPPQYKLDPRLARLLGVHTQTRASIMQALWLYIKNNKLQDSHEKEYINCNRYFRQIFSCPRMRFSEIPMKLAGLLQHPDPIIINHIISVDPTDQKKTACYDIDVEVDDPLKAQMNSFLSSTTNQQEIATLEMKVGSNLDSY
;
A
#
# COMPACT_ATOMS: atom_id res chain seq x y z
N GLU A 1 -33.42 -24.92 -17.79
CA GLU A 1 -32.98 -25.10 -16.39
C GLU A 1 -31.57 -25.66 -16.29
N ARG A 2 -31.32 -26.97 -16.38
CA ARG A 2 -29.97 -27.58 -16.21
C ARG A 2 -28.77 -26.89 -16.90
N LYS A 3 -28.91 -26.42 -18.15
CA LYS A 3 -27.82 -25.69 -18.85
C LYS A 3 -27.53 -24.31 -18.23
N LEU A 4 -28.56 -23.64 -17.73
CA LEU A 4 -28.44 -22.37 -17.02
C LEU A 4 -27.74 -22.57 -15.69
N ASP A 5 -28.12 -23.60 -14.93
CA ASP A 5 -27.54 -23.91 -13.62
C ASP A 5 -26.05 -24.28 -13.72
N GLN A 6 -25.67 -25.07 -14.72
CA GLN A 6 -24.26 -25.39 -15.02
C GLN A 6 -23.46 -24.13 -15.37
N THR A 7 -24.05 -23.20 -16.11
CA THR A 7 -23.39 -21.94 -16.49
C THR A 7 -23.21 -21.04 -15.28
N ILE A 8 -24.22 -20.94 -14.42
CA ILE A 8 -24.16 -20.17 -13.17
C ILE A 8 -23.12 -20.76 -12.21
N ALA A 9 -23.10 -22.08 -12.02
CA ALA A 9 -22.11 -22.75 -11.17
C ALA A 9 -20.67 -22.54 -11.66
N ARG A 10 -20.44 -22.64 -12.98
CA ARG A 10 -19.13 -22.35 -13.58
C ARG A 10 -18.73 -20.89 -13.37
N LYS A 11 -19.63 -19.94 -13.65
CA LYS A 11 -19.37 -18.50 -13.44
C LYS A 11 -19.10 -18.18 -11.97
N ARG A 12 -19.79 -18.83 -11.04
CA ARG A 12 -19.53 -18.70 -9.59
C ARG A 12 -18.12 -19.17 -9.22
N MET A 13 -17.68 -20.31 -9.74
CA MET A 13 -16.30 -20.81 -9.50
C MET A 13 -15.26 -19.85 -10.09
N GLU A 14 -15.46 -19.37 -11.32
CA GLU A 14 -14.59 -18.37 -11.95
C GLU A 14 -14.50 -17.09 -11.12
N ILE A 15 -15.64 -16.59 -10.63
CA ILE A 15 -15.72 -15.39 -9.78
C ILE A 15 -15.02 -15.65 -8.43
N GLN A 16 -15.24 -16.80 -7.79
CA GLN A 16 -14.56 -17.17 -6.54
C GLN A 16 -13.05 -17.26 -6.70
N GLU A 17 -12.56 -17.77 -7.83
CA GLU A 17 -11.13 -17.82 -8.11
C GLU A 17 -10.55 -16.44 -8.42
N ALA A 18 -11.28 -15.62 -9.20
CA ALA A 18 -10.88 -14.27 -9.54
C ALA A 18 -10.80 -13.36 -8.30
N ILE A 19 -11.76 -13.45 -7.35
CA ILE A 19 -11.74 -12.66 -6.10
C ILE A 19 -10.52 -12.97 -5.22
N LYS A 20 -9.95 -14.19 -5.32
CA LYS A 20 -8.73 -14.53 -4.57
C LYS A 20 -7.51 -13.72 -5.03
N LYS A 21 -7.55 -13.15 -6.22
CA LYS A 21 -6.51 -12.23 -6.71
C LYS A 21 -7.03 -10.80 -6.54
N PRO A 22 -6.43 -9.98 -5.66
CA PRO A 22 -6.87 -8.60 -5.50
C PRO A 22 -6.73 -7.86 -6.83
N ILE A 23 -7.86 -7.41 -7.38
CA ILE A 23 -7.90 -6.55 -8.55
C ILE A 23 -7.69 -5.13 -8.03
N MET A 24 -6.51 -4.59 -8.31
CA MET A 24 -6.13 -3.24 -7.90
C MET A 24 -6.09 -2.33 -9.11
N GLN A 25 -6.55 -1.09 -8.91
CA GLN A 25 -6.46 -0.04 -9.90
C GLN A 25 -5.57 1.09 -9.38
N LYS A 26 -4.76 1.66 -10.27
CA LYS A 26 -3.97 2.85 -9.95
C LYS A 26 -4.87 4.09 -9.95
N ARG A 27 -4.68 4.94 -8.95
CA ARG A 27 -5.34 6.24 -8.80
C ARG A 27 -4.37 7.29 -8.29
N LYS A 28 -4.69 8.56 -8.53
CA LYS A 28 -3.91 9.69 -8.01
C LYS A 28 -4.43 10.09 -6.62
N LEU A 29 -3.55 10.00 -5.63
CA LEU A 29 -3.74 10.63 -4.32
C LEU A 29 -3.03 11.98 -4.35
N ARG A 30 -3.77 13.06 -4.11
CA ARG A 30 -3.21 14.39 -3.96
C ARG A 30 -2.92 14.67 -2.50
N ILE A 31 -1.68 15.03 -2.22
CA ILE A 31 -1.17 15.42 -0.92
C ILE A 31 -1.08 16.94 -0.89
N TYR A 32 -1.62 17.54 0.16
CA TYR A 32 -1.59 18.96 0.45
C TYR A 32 -0.66 19.21 1.62
N ILE A 33 0.32 20.09 1.42
CA ILE A 33 1.21 20.55 2.47
C ILE A 33 1.01 22.06 2.59
N SER A 34 0.52 22.49 3.75
CA SER A 34 0.35 23.90 4.06
C SER A 34 0.90 24.19 5.45
N ASN A 35 1.27 25.43 5.68
CA ASN A 35 1.70 25.86 6.99
C ASN A 35 1.12 27.24 7.34
N THR A 36 0.89 27.47 8.62
CA THR A 36 0.46 28.75 9.17
C THR A 36 1.45 29.22 10.23
N PHE A 37 1.56 30.54 10.41
CA PHE A 37 2.44 31.14 11.41
C PHE A 37 1.63 32.07 12.32
N THR A 38 1.85 31.96 13.62
CA THR A 38 1.21 32.79 14.64
C THR A 38 2.30 33.60 15.33
N PRO A 39 2.42 34.91 15.06
CA PRO A 39 3.38 35.77 15.74
C PRO A 39 3.00 36.00 17.20
N SER A 40 4.00 36.26 18.05
CA SER A 40 3.80 36.71 19.44
C SER A 40 3.01 38.02 19.47
N LYS A 41 2.03 38.15 20.38
CA LYS A 41 1.29 39.41 20.59
C LYS A 41 2.07 40.33 21.53
N PRO A 42 2.15 41.64 21.25
CA PRO A 42 2.98 42.55 22.03
C PRO A 42 2.42 42.97 23.41
N ASP A 43 1.12 42.82 23.70
CA ASP A 43 0.54 43.28 24.98
C ASP A 43 -0.56 42.34 25.53
N GLY A 44 -0.44 41.96 26.80
CA GLY A 44 -1.48 41.28 27.59
C GLY A 44 -0.91 40.29 28.61
N GLU A 45 -1.18 40.55 29.90
CA GLU A 45 -0.70 39.86 31.11
C GLU A 45 -0.72 38.32 31.05
N GLU A 46 0.37 37.75 31.58
CA GLU A 46 0.56 36.41 32.16
C GLU A 46 -0.09 35.20 31.44
N ALA A 47 0.46 34.87 30.25
CA ALA A 47 0.87 33.50 29.90
C ALA A 47 1.62 33.52 28.55
N GLU A 48 2.87 33.08 28.57
CA GLU A 48 3.78 32.78 27.45
C GLU A 48 3.14 32.78 26.03
N LYS A 49 3.34 33.85 25.25
CA LYS A 49 2.98 33.89 23.81
C LYS A 49 4.24 33.85 22.95
N VAL A 50 4.90 32.69 22.94
CA VAL A 50 5.98 32.41 22.00
C VAL A 50 5.39 32.28 20.59
N SER A 51 6.04 32.90 19.59
CA SER A 51 5.70 32.70 18.17
C SER A 51 5.69 31.21 17.83
N SER A 52 4.76 30.79 16.98
CA SER A 52 4.64 29.37 16.62
C SER A 52 4.24 29.18 15.18
N TRP A 53 4.62 28.05 14.62
CA TRP A 53 4.17 27.59 13.33
C TRP A 53 3.38 26.30 13.46
N GLU A 54 2.54 26.04 12.47
CA GLU A 54 1.76 24.83 12.34
C GLU A 54 1.87 24.31 10.91
N LEU A 55 2.33 23.07 10.76
CA LEU A 55 2.39 22.32 9.52
C LEU A 55 1.18 21.39 9.43
N ARG A 56 0.50 21.37 8.29
CA ARG A 56 -0.58 20.44 7.97
C ARG A 56 -0.24 19.63 6.73
N VAL A 57 -0.38 18.32 6.87
CA VAL A 57 -0.17 17.33 5.80
C VAL A 57 -1.47 16.57 5.63
N GLU A 58 -2.20 16.87 4.56
CA GLU A 58 -3.50 16.29 4.27
C GLU A 58 -3.47 15.59 2.92
N GLY A 59 -4.48 14.78 2.62
CA GLY A 59 -4.62 14.28 1.26
C GLY A 59 -5.98 13.70 0.93
N LYS A 60 -6.23 13.57 -0.36
CA LYS A 60 -7.47 13.00 -0.90
C LYS A 60 -7.23 12.35 -2.25
N LEU A 61 -8.02 11.33 -2.56
CA LEU A 61 -8.06 10.79 -3.92
C LEU A 61 -8.65 11.85 -4.86
N LEU A 62 -8.05 12.02 -6.03
CA LEU A 62 -8.58 12.91 -7.05
C LEU A 62 -9.85 12.35 -7.71
N GLU A 63 -9.91 11.03 -7.82
CA GLU A 63 -11.07 10.29 -8.32
C GLU A 63 -11.50 9.28 -7.26
N GLU A 64 -12.71 9.45 -6.73
CA GLU A 64 -13.28 8.55 -5.73
C GLU A 64 -14.05 7.41 -6.42
N PRO A 65 -13.63 6.15 -6.26
CA PRO A 65 -14.37 5.02 -6.77
C PRO A 65 -15.60 4.76 -5.88
N GLY A 66 -16.70 5.47 -6.14
CA GLY A 66 -17.99 5.26 -5.47
C GLY A 66 -18.27 6.20 -4.29
N LYS A 67 -19.22 5.81 -3.43
CA LYS A 67 -19.76 6.67 -2.36
C LYS A 67 -18.90 6.75 -1.09
N GLN A 68 -17.88 5.89 -0.93
CA GLN A 68 -17.15 5.76 0.32
C GLN A 68 -15.76 6.40 0.21
N LYS A 69 -15.58 7.52 0.90
CA LYS A 69 -14.30 8.23 1.00
C LYS A 69 -13.28 7.40 1.78
N ARG A 70 -12.17 7.05 1.12
CA ARG A 70 -10.98 6.55 1.82
C ARG A 70 -10.23 7.71 2.47
N LYS A 71 -9.84 7.52 3.72
CA LYS A 71 -9.07 8.48 4.51
C LYS A 71 -7.63 8.56 4.03
N PHE A 72 -7.01 9.73 4.16
CA PHE A 72 -5.61 9.96 3.77
C PHE A 72 -4.64 8.98 4.43
N SER A 73 -4.74 8.81 5.76
CA SER A 73 -3.86 7.92 6.50
C SER A 73 -3.96 6.48 6.01
N SER A 74 -5.11 6.07 5.45
CA SER A 74 -5.40 4.69 5.03
C SER A 74 -4.45 4.15 3.95
N PHE A 75 -3.74 5.03 3.24
CA PHE A 75 -2.77 4.67 2.20
C PHE A 75 -1.35 4.44 2.72
N PHE A 76 -1.07 4.79 3.97
CA PHE A 76 0.30 4.79 4.51
C PHE A 76 0.45 3.83 5.68
N LYS A 77 1.60 3.15 5.72
CA LYS A 77 2.02 2.34 6.86
C LYS A 77 2.66 3.22 7.93
N SER A 78 3.41 4.23 7.50
CA SER A 78 4.00 5.24 8.37
C SER A 78 4.25 6.54 7.64
N LEU A 79 4.38 7.61 8.42
CA LEU A 79 4.72 8.95 8.00
C LEU A 79 5.75 9.49 8.98
N VAL A 80 6.83 10.05 8.47
CA VAL A 80 7.85 10.73 9.27
C VAL A 80 8.01 12.16 8.75
N ILE A 81 8.03 13.13 9.66
CA ILE A 81 8.38 14.52 9.38
C ILE A 81 9.70 14.77 10.08
N GLU A 82 10.75 14.93 9.29
CA GLU A 82 12.07 15.33 9.74
C GLU A 82 12.18 16.85 9.63
N LEU A 83 12.35 17.52 10.76
CA LEU A 83 12.62 18.94 10.87
C LEU A 83 14.12 19.18 10.91
N ASP A 84 14.53 20.44 10.78
CA ASP A 84 15.93 20.83 10.91
C ASP A 84 16.50 20.42 12.28
N LYS A 85 17.49 19.53 12.25
CA LYS A 85 18.14 18.96 13.44
C LYS A 85 18.95 20.00 14.21
N GLU A 86 19.47 21.03 13.55
CA GLU A 86 20.21 22.10 14.23
C GLU A 86 19.27 22.98 15.06
N LEU A 87 18.02 23.17 14.61
CA LEU A 87 17.02 23.96 15.31
C LEU A 87 16.34 23.19 16.46
N TYR A 88 16.03 21.91 16.27
CA TYR A 88 15.22 21.14 17.22
C TYR A 88 16.03 20.10 18.03
N GLY A 89 17.30 19.90 17.70
CA GLY A 89 18.15 18.92 18.36
C GLY A 89 17.77 17.47 18.02
N PRO A 90 18.56 16.49 18.51
CA PRO A 90 18.41 15.08 18.14
C PRO A 90 17.08 14.46 18.57
N ASP A 91 16.44 14.96 19.63
CA ASP A 91 15.27 14.30 20.22
C ASP A 91 13.93 14.88 19.73
N ASN A 92 13.91 16.13 19.23
CA ASN A 92 12.66 16.81 18.86
C ASN A 92 12.50 17.07 17.36
N HIS A 93 13.55 16.81 16.55
CA HIS A 93 13.51 17.02 15.11
C HIS A 93 12.66 16.00 14.34
N LEU A 94 12.28 14.87 14.95
CA LEU A 94 11.47 13.85 14.31
C LEU A 94 10.05 13.82 14.87
N VAL A 95 9.09 13.76 13.96
CA VAL A 95 7.69 13.42 14.29
C VAL A 95 7.32 12.19 13.48
N GLU A 96 7.01 11.09 14.18
CA GLU A 96 6.72 9.81 13.56
C GLU A 96 5.29 9.37 13.85
N TRP A 97 4.61 8.92 12.80
CA TRP A 97 3.35 8.21 12.91
C TRP A 97 3.49 6.83 12.28
N HIS A 98 3.11 5.82 13.05
CA HIS A 98 3.08 4.43 12.60
C HIS A 98 1.67 3.89 12.75
N ARG A 99 1.17 3.24 11.70
CA ARG A 99 -0.10 2.52 11.75
C ARG A 99 0.01 1.33 12.70
N MET A 100 -0.98 1.24 13.58
CA MET A 100 -1.25 0.10 14.44
C MET A 100 -2.63 -0.48 14.11
N PRO A 101 -2.95 -1.73 14.51
CA PRO A 101 -4.26 -2.32 14.28
C PRO A 101 -5.43 -1.52 14.86
N THR A 102 -5.17 -0.71 15.89
CA THR A 102 -6.17 0.13 16.58
C THR A 102 -6.15 1.59 16.11
N THR A 103 -5.32 1.94 15.13
CA THR A 103 -5.21 3.32 14.66
C THR A 103 -6.50 3.77 13.99
N GLN A 104 -7.04 4.90 14.45
CA GLN A 104 -8.15 5.56 13.78
C GLN A 104 -7.66 6.30 12.55
N GLU A 105 -8.33 6.10 11.43
CA GLU A 105 -7.98 6.75 10.18
C GLU A 105 -8.36 8.24 10.16
N THR A 106 -7.48 9.08 9.61
CA THR A 106 -7.60 10.53 9.50
C THR A 106 -7.32 11.03 8.08
N ASP A 107 -7.83 12.21 7.74
CA ASP A 107 -7.57 12.88 6.45
C ASP A 107 -6.29 13.73 6.44
N GLY A 108 -5.64 13.88 7.59
CA GLY A 108 -4.38 14.60 7.69
C GLY A 108 -3.75 14.56 9.07
N PHE A 109 -2.53 15.09 9.10
CA PHE A 109 -1.68 15.23 10.28
C PHE A 109 -1.32 16.69 10.48
N GLN A 110 -1.22 17.10 11.73
CA GLN A 110 -0.94 18.47 12.12
C GLN A 110 0.16 18.47 13.17
N VAL A 111 1.21 19.26 12.92
CA VAL A 111 2.34 19.43 13.83
C VAL A 111 2.48 20.90 14.14
N LYS A 112 2.53 21.24 15.43
CA LYS A 112 2.72 22.60 15.89
C LYS A 112 3.95 22.68 16.78
N ARG A 113 4.82 23.67 16.55
CA ARG A 113 5.99 23.94 17.38
C ARG A 113 6.18 25.45 17.57
N PRO A 114 6.82 25.87 18.67
CA PRO A 114 7.31 27.24 18.80
C PRO A 114 8.45 27.50 17.81
N GLY A 115 8.58 28.76 17.40
CA GLY A 115 9.63 29.23 16.49
C GLY A 115 9.15 30.39 15.62
N ASP A 116 10.09 31.27 15.29
CA ASP A 116 9.94 32.47 14.46
C ASP A 116 10.97 32.50 13.31
N VAL A 117 11.59 31.35 13.02
CA VAL A 117 12.52 31.16 11.91
C VAL A 117 11.96 30.12 10.96
N ASN A 118 12.23 30.29 9.66
CA ASN A 118 11.87 29.29 8.65
C ASN A 118 12.51 27.94 8.95
N VAL A 119 11.73 26.87 8.86
CA VAL A 119 12.20 25.50 9.16
C VAL A 119 12.16 24.67 7.89
N LYS A 120 13.30 24.09 7.51
CA LYS A 120 13.32 23.05 6.48
C LYS A 120 12.73 21.76 7.05
N CYS A 121 11.86 21.11 6.31
CA CYS A 121 11.37 19.80 6.67
C CYS A 121 11.32 18.83 5.49
N THR A 122 11.50 17.55 5.80
CA THR A 122 11.44 16.44 4.87
C THR A 122 10.33 15.50 5.34
N LEU A 123 9.34 15.26 4.47
CA LEU A 123 8.30 14.29 4.72
C LEU A 123 8.70 12.97 4.07
N LEU A 124 8.69 11.89 4.84
CA LEU A 124 8.91 10.53 4.38
C LEU A 124 7.61 9.74 4.54
N LEU A 125 7.00 9.38 3.41
CA LEU A 125 5.69 8.73 3.37
C LEU A 125 5.86 7.29 2.89
N MET A 126 5.59 6.34 3.78
CA MET A 126 5.68 4.91 3.48
C MET A 126 4.31 4.36 3.11
N LEU A 127 4.12 3.97 1.85
CA LEU A 127 2.86 3.38 1.39
C LEU A 127 2.57 2.02 2.04
N ASP A 128 1.30 1.77 2.33
CA ASP A 128 0.80 0.48 2.81
C ASP A 128 0.28 -0.37 1.63
N HIS A 129 1.20 -1.02 0.92
CA HIS A 129 0.83 -1.92 -0.15
C HIS A 129 0.23 -3.23 0.39
N GLN A 130 -0.91 -3.63 -0.17
CA GLN A 130 -1.61 -4.85 0.20
C GLN A 130 -1.87 -5.72 -1.05
N PRO A 131 -1.08 -6.78 -1.31
CA PRO A 131 -0.10 -7.39 -0.41
C PRO A 131 1.22 -6.60 -0.32
N PRO A 132 2.02 -6.83 0.74
CA PRO A 132 3.29 -6.13 0.93
C PRO A 132 4.22 -6.27 -0.28
N GLN A 133 4.76 -5.13 -0.69
CA GLN A 133 5.81 -5.04 -1.70
C GLN A 133 7.18 -4.92 -1.05
N TYR A 134 8.20 -5.39 -1.76
CA TYR A 134 9.59 -5.41 -1.32
C TYR A 134 10.49 -4.87 -2.41
N LYS A 135 11.47 -4.06 -2.02
CA LYS A 135 12.56 -3.62 -2.87
C LYS A 135 13.62 -4.72 -2.93
N LEU A 136 14.06 -5.09 -4.12
CA LEU A 136 15.06 -6.15 -4.29
C LEU A 136 16.48 -5.57 -4.16
N ASP A 137 17.43 -6.41 -3.71
CA ASP A 137 18.87 -6.13 -3.85
C ASP A 137 19.16 -5.68 -5.29
N PRO A 138 19.94 -4.61 -5.50
CA PRO A 138 20.15 -4.03 -6.83
C PRO A 138 20.67 -5.02 -7.90
N ARG A 139 21.43 -6.05 -7.49
CA ARG A 139 21.93 -7.09 -8.40
C ARG A 139 20.82 -8.03 -8.83
N LEU A 140 19.98 -8.45 -7.88
CA LEU A 140 18.82 -9.29 -8.17
C LEU A 140 17.76 -8.52 -8.96
N ALA A 141 17.52 -7.25 -8.61
CA ALA A 141 16.56 -6.39 -9.29
C ALA A 141 16.88 -6.26 -10.79
N ARG A 142 18.14 -5.98 -11.12
CA ARG A 142 18.63 -5.87 -12.50
C ARG A 142 18.53 -7.19 -13.25
N LEU A 143 18.79 -8.30 -12.57
CA LEU A 143 18.76 -9.63 -13.18
C LEU A 143 17.32 -10.07 -13.54
N LEU A 144 16.36 -9.78 -12.65
CA LEU A 144 14.97 -10.15 -12.84
C LEU A 144 14.17 -9.08 -13.62
N GLY A 145 14.71 -7.88 -13.78
CA GLY A 145 13.98 -6.74 -14.37
C GLY A 145 12.88 -6.20 -13.44
N VAL A 146 13.03 -6.39 -12.13
CA VAL A 146 12.02 -6.07 -11.12
C VAL A 146 12.65 -5.27 -9.99
N HIS A 147 12.25 -4.02 -9.80
CA HIS A 147 12.81 -3.17 -8.74
C HIS A 147 12.09 -3.35 -7.39
N THR A 148 10.76 -3.23 -7.41
CA THR A 148 9.88 -3.36 -6.24
C THR A 148 8.66 -4.16 -6.65
N GLN A 149 8.33 -5.24 -5.95
CA GLN A 149 7.17 -6.07 -6.23
C GLN A 149 6.73 -6.89 -5.00
N THR A 150 5.58 -7.55 -5.10
CA THR A 150 5.11 -8.52 -4.11
C THR A 150 5.98 -9.76 -4.08
N ARG A 151 6.08 -10.44 -2.93
CA ARG A 151 6.88 -11.68 -2.79
C ARG A 151 6.49 -12.76 -3.81
N ALA A 152 5.19 -12.90 -4.08
CA ALA A 152 4.69 -13.85 -5.08
C ALA A 152 5.17 -13.51 -6.50
N SER A 153 5.10 -12.24 -6.89
CA SER A 153 5.60 -11.78 -8.20
C SER A 153 7.11 -11.95 -8.32
N ILE A 154 7.87 -11.69 -7.26
CA ILE A 154 9.33 -11.88 -7.23
C ILE A 154 9.68 -13.36 -7.41
N MET A 155 8.99 -14.25 -6.69
CA MET A 155 9.18 -15.70 -6.84
C MET A 155 8.86 -16.17 -8.26
N GLN A 156 7.80 -15.62 -8.88
CA GLN A 156 7.46 -15.91 -10.27
C GLN A 156 8.54 -15.43 -11.24
N ALA A 157 9.06 -14.21 -11.08
CA ALA A 157 10.13 -13.67 -11.92
C ALA A 157 11.41 -14.52 -11.80
N LEU A 158 11.75 -14.94 -10.59
CA LEU A 158 12.89 -15.83 -10.33
C LEU A 158 12.70 -17.21 -10.98
N TRP A 159 11.49 -17.77 -10.91
CA TRP A 159 11.16 -19.03 -11.59
C TRP A 159 11.29 -18.92 -13.11
N LEU A 160 10.77 -17.85 -13.71
CA LEU A 160 10.91 -17.58 -15.15
C LEU A 160 12.39 -17.48 -15.54
N TYR A 161 13.20 -16.79 -14.74
CA TYR A 161 14.64 -16.70 -14.98
C TYR A 161 15.31 -18.08 -14.92
N ILE A 162 15.00 -18.91 -13.93
CA ILE A 162 15.53 -20.29 -13.80
C ILE A 162 15.19 -21.12 -15.03
N LYS A 163 13.94 -21.06 -15.50
CA LYS A 163 13.47 -21.80 -16.68
C LYS A 163 14.17 -21.34 -17.95
N ASN A 164 14.20 -20.03 -18.19
CA ASN A 164 14.78 -19.46 -19.42
C ASN A 164 16.27 -19.75 -19.52
N ASN A 165 16.97 -19.79 -18.39
CA ASN A 165 18.40 -20.11 -18.32
C ASN A 165 18.69 -21.60 -18.10
N LYS A 166 17.67 -22.47 -18.10
CA LYS A 166 17.78 -23.92 -17.90
C LYS A 166 18.61 -24.30 -16.66
N LEU A 167 18.39 -23.58 -15.55
CA LEU A 167 19.20 -23.75 -14.34
C LEU A 167 18.73 -24.90 -13.45
N GLN A 168 17.54 -25.44 -13.67
CA GLN A 168 17.07 -26.63 -12.95
C GLN A 168 17.90 -27.84 -13.34
N ASP A 169 18.30 -28.65 -12.36
CA ASP A 169 19.09 -29.85 -12.63
C ASP A 169 18.32 -30.86 -13.51
N SER A 170 19.06 -31.55 -14.39
CA SER A 170 18.45 -32.50 -15.32
C SER A 170 18.00 -33.79 -14.63
N HIS A 171 18.73 -34.23 -13.60
CA HIS A 171 18.49 -35.47 -12.87
C HIS A 171 17.75 -35.20 -11.55
N GLU A 172 18.21 -34.22 -10.78
CA GLU A 172 17.64 -33.91 -9.47
C GLU A 172 16.73 -32.66 -9.53
N LYS A 173 15.48 -32.85 -9.95
CA LYS A 173 14.53 -31.75 -10.23
C LYS A 173 14.25 -30.80 -9.06
N GLU A 174 14.63 -31.14 -7.84
CA GLU A 174 14.51 -30.26 -6.67
C GLU A 174 15.65 -29.24 -6.54
N TYR A 175 16.72 -29.37 -7.35
CA TYR A 175 17.90 -28.50 -7.31
C TYR A 175 18.00 -27.55 -8.49
N ILE A 176 18.66 -26.42 -8.21
CA ILE A 176 19.06 -25.40 -9.17
C ILE A 176 20.59 -25.30 -9.17
N ASN A 177 21.17 -25.41 -10.35
CA ASN A 177 22.57 -25.15 -10.62
C ASN A 177 22.75 -23.65 -10.90
N CYS A 178 23.34 -22.94 -9.94
CA CYS A 178 23.47 -21.49 -10.02
C CYS A 178 24.47 -21.11 -11.11
N ASN A 179 24.03 -20.29 -12.08
CA ASN A 179 24.95 -19.66 -13.03
C ASN A 179 25.79 -18.57 -12.36
N ARG A 180 26.69 -17.94 -13.13
CA ARG A 180 27.60 -16.89 -12.64
C ARG A 180 26.87 -15.80 -11.83
N TYR A 181 25.73 -15.32 -12.30
CA TYR A 181 24.97 -14.27 -11.63
C TYR A 181 24.33 -14.76 -10.33
N PHE A 182 23.68 -15.93 -10.36
CA PHE A 182 23.09 -16.51 -9.15
C PHE A 182 24.15 -16.84 -8.09
N ARG A 183 25.35 -17.28 -8.49
CA ARG A 183 26.46 -17.50 -7.54
C ARG A 183 26.88 -16.21 -6.84
N GLN A 184 26.92 -15.09 -7.55
CA GLN A 184 27.27 -13.79 -6.97
C GLN A 184 26.18 -13.25 -6.02
N ILE A 185 24.91 -13.57 -6.26
CA ILE A 185 23.78 -13.09 -5.47
C ILE A 185 23.49 -13.99 -4.28
N PHE A 186 23.40 -15.31 -4.50
CA PHE A 186 23.03 -16.29 -3.47
C PHE A 186 24.21 -16.94 -2.76
N SER A 187 25.43 -16.63 -3.20
CA SER A 187 26.69 -17.11 -2.63
C SER A 187 26.77 -18.64 -2.53
N CYS A 188 26.16 -19.36 -3.48
CA CYS A 188 26.21 -20.82 -3.55
C CYS A 188 26.26 -21.31 -5.01
N PRO A 189 27.00 -22.39 -5.29
CA PRO A 189 27.05 -22.99 -6.62
C PRO A 189 25.76 -23.75 -6.99
N ARG A 190 25.06 -24.26 -5.98
CA ARG A 190 23.87 -25.10 -6.11
C ARG A 190 22.98 -24.90 -4.88
N MET A 191 21.65 -24.98 -5.06
CA MET A 191 20.68 -24.89 -3.96
C MET A 191 19.37 -25.60 -4.31
N ARG A 192 18.58 -25.97 -3.31
CA ARG A 192 17.22 -26.54 -3.47
C ARG A 192 16.18 -25.45 -3.67
N PHE A 193 15.07 -25.77 -4.35
CA PHE A 193 13.94 -24.83 -4.48
C PHE A 193 13.38 -24.38 -3.12
N SER A 194 13.36 -25.28 -2.13
CA SER A 194 12.90 -24.99 -0.77
C SER A 194 13.78 -24.00 -0.01
N GLU A 195 15.03 -23.79 -0.43
CA GLU A 195 15.99 -22.88 0.22
C GLU A 195 15.86 -21.44 -0.32
N ILE A 196 15.25 -21.27 -1.51
CA ILE A 196 15.09 -19.96 -2.16
C ILE A 196 14.37 -18.96 -1.24
N PRO A 197 13.23 -19.28 -0.59
CA PRO A 197 12.51 -18.30 0.22
C PRO A 197 13.35 -17.74 1.36
N MET A 198 14.21 -18.56 1.99
CA MET A 198 15.13 -18.13 3.04
C MET A 198 16.27 -17.28 2.47
N LYS A 199 16.91 -17.72 1.39
CA LYS A 199 17.99 -16.97 0.74
C LYS A 199 17.51 -15.63 0.18
N LEU A 200 16.27 -15.57 -0.31
CA LEU A 200 15.64 -14.37 -0.80
C LEU A 200 15.34 -13.38 0.33
N ALA A 201 15.05 -13.84 1.56
CA ALA A 201 14.70 -12.96 2.67
C ALA A 201 15.78 -11.89 2.95
N GLY A 202 17.08 -12.24 2.82
CA GLY A 202 18.19 -11.29 2.96
C GLY A 202 18.41 -10.37 1.75
N LEU A 203 17.68 -10.57 0.65
CA LEU A 203 17.74 -9.79 -0.58
C LEU A 203 16.48 -8.94 -0.79
N LEU A 204 15.55 -8.96 0.16
CA LEU A 204 14.32 -8.17 0.15
C LEU A 204 14.39 -7.12 1.25
N GLN A 205 14.21 -5.87 0.85
CA GLN A 205 14.16 -4.71 1.73
C GLN A 205 12.78 -4.05 1.66
N HIS A 206 12.51 -3.15 2.60
CA HIS A 206 11.33 -2.30 2.51
C HIS A 206 11.42 -1.40 1.28
N PRO A 207 10.28 -1.08 0.63
CA PRO A 207 10.23 -0.06 -0.42
C PRO A 207 10.73 1.29 0.10
N ASP A 208 11.31 2.10 -0.79
CA ASP A 208 11.73 3.45 -0.42
C ASP A 208 10.51 4.32 -0.09
N PRO A 209 10.60 5.23 0.90
CA PRO A 209 9.57 6.22 1.13
C PRO A 209 9.44 7.17 -0.06
N ILE A 210 8.26 7.76 -0.19
CA ILE A 210 8.08 8.97 -0.99
C ILE A 210 8.65 10.12 -0.16
N ILE A 211 9.60 10.86 -0.72
CA ILE A 211 10.29 11.96 -0.06
C ILE A 211 9.78 13.28 -0.63
N ILE A 212 9.29 14.18 0.24
CA ILE A 212 8.87 15.52 -0.14
C ILE A 212 9.60 16.54 0.74
N ASN A 213 10.38 17.42 0.11
CA ASN A 213 11.05 18.52 0.79
C ASN A 213 10.14 19.75 0.82
N HIS A 214 10.04 20.39 1.98
CA HIS A 214 9.23 21.58 2.18
C HIS A 214 9.93 22.57 3.12
N ILE A 215 9.54 23.84 3.03
CA ILE A 215 10.02 24.89 3.93
C ILE A 215 8.80 25.48 4.61
N ILE A 216 8.78 25.37 5.94
CA ILE A 216 7.78 26.01 6.80
C ILE A 216 8.16 27.49 6.88
N SER A 217 7.43 28.33 6.14
CA SER A 217 7.64 29.78 6.11
C SER A 217 6.97 30.45 7.31
N VAL A 218 7.69 31.32 8.02
CA VAL A 218 7.11 32.18 9.06
C VAL A 218 6.64 33.53 8.51
N ASP A 219 6.69 33.73 7.18
CA ASP A 219 6.18 34.94 6.55
C ASP A 219 4.64 34.97 6.62
N PRO A 220 4.01 36.01 7.23
CA PRO A 220 2.57 36.16 7.27
C PRO A 220 1.90 36.19 5.89
N THR A 221 2.63 36.58 4.84
CA THR A 221 2.12 36.63 3.46
C THR A 221 2.04 35.25 2.80
N ASP A 222 2.80 34.27 3.31
CA ASP A 222 2.89 32.92 2.74
C ASP A 222 1.84 31.94 3.29
N GLN A 223 1.07 32.31 4.31
CA GLN A 223 0.15 31.41 5.05
C GLN A 223 -0.96 30.78 4.20
N LYS A 224 -1.20 31.26 2.98
CA LYS A 224 -2.20 30.71 2.04
C LYS A 224 -1.59 29.81 0.96
N LYS A 225 -0.28 29.59 0.97
CA LYS A 225 0.37 28.71 0.00
C LYS A 225 0.21 27.26 0.43
N THR A 226 -0.52 26.51 -0.38
CA THR A 226 -0.64 25.05 -0.24
C THR A 226 0.13 24.38 -1.37
N ALA A 227 1.20 23.68 -1.03
CA ALA A 227 1.90 22.84 -1.99
C ALA A 227 1.10 21.55 -2.24
N CYS A 228 0.98 21.15 -3.51
CA CYS A 228 0.22 19.99 -3.92
C CYS A 228 1.13 18.97 -4.62
N TYR A 229 1.06 17.71 -4.21
CA TYR A 229 1.84 16.61 -4.79
C TYR A 229 0.91 15.46 -5.15
N ASP A 230 1.00 14.96 -6.37
CA ASP A 230 0.18 13.84 -6.83
C ASP A 230 1.02 12.56 -6.88
N ILE A 231 0.58 11.53 -6.17
CA ILE A 231 1.24 10.22 -6.14
C ILE A 231 0.29 9.13 -6.65
N ASP A 232 0.86 8.07 -7.22
CA ASP A 232 0.09 6.89 -7.60
C ASP A 232 -0.11 5.96 -6.40
N VAL A 233 -1.37 5.61 -6.14
CA VAL A 233 -1.76 4.63 -5.12
C VAL A 233 -2.63 3.54 -5.73
N GLU A 234 -2.54 2.35 -5.16
CA GLU A 234 -3.36 1.20 -5.55
C GLU A 234 -4.61 1.16 -4.66
N VAL A 235 -5.77 1.06 -5.31
CA VAL A 235 -7.08 0.98 -4.66
C VAL A 235 -7.77 -0.29 -5.12
N ASP A 236 -8.55 -0.92 -4.24
CA ASP A 236 -9.41 -2.04 -4.64
C ASP A 236 -10.34 -1.60 -5.79
N ASP A 237 -10.49 -2.47 -6.78
CA ASP A 237 -11.44 -2.28 -7.87
C ASP A 237 -12.89 -2.41 -7.34
N PRO A 238 -13.80 -1.47 -7.64
CA PRO A 238 -15.24 -1.59 -7.35
C PRO A 238 -15.87 -2.93 -7.79
N LEU A 239 -15.33 -3.56 -8.84
CA LEU A 239 -15.74 -4.88 -9.29
C LEU A 239 -15.65 -5.90 -8.16
N LYS A 240 -14.68 -5.79 -7.24
CA LYS A 240 -14.57 -6.68 -6.07
C LYS A 240 -15.83 -6.64 -5.20
N ALA A 241 -16.39 -5.45 -4.96
CA ALA A 241 -17.62 -5.29 -4.19
C ALA A 241 -18.82 -5.88 -4.95
N GLN A 242 -18.90 -5.66 -6.27
CA GLN A 242 -19.96 -6.25 -7.11
C GLN A 242 -19.88 -7.77 -7.17
N MET A 243 -18.68 -8.34 -7.31
CA MET A 243 -18.43 -9.77 -7.33
C MET A 243 -18.77 -10.40 -5.98
N ASN A 244 -18.40 -9.77 -4.86
CA ASN A 244 -18.82 -10.21 -3.52
C ASN A 244 -20.35 -10.18 -3.37
N SER A 245 -21.00 -9.10 -3.83
CA SER A 245 -22.46 -8.97 -3.81
C SER A 245 -23.14 -10.06 -4.66
N PHE A 246 -22.57 -10.43 -5.81
CA PHE A 246 -23.07 -11.50 -6.66
C PHE A 246 -22.94 -12.88 -5.99
N LEU A 247 -21.79 -13.15 -5.36
CA LEU A 247 -21.61 -14.41 -4.62
C LEU A 247 -22.57 -14.51 -3.44
N SER A 248 -22.83 -13.41 -2.73
CA SER A 248 -23.81 -13.41 -1.64
C SER A 248 -25.24 -13.56 -2.14
N SER A 249 -25.64 -12.90 -3.23
CA SER A 249 -27.01 -13.00 -3.76
C SER A 249 -27.34 -14.39 -4.31
N THR A 250 -26.33 -15.13 -4.80
CA THR A 250 -26.49 -16.53 -5.24
C THR A 250 -26.67 -17.50 -4.06
N THR A 251 -26.52 -17.04 -2.81
CA THR A 251 -26.76 -17.86 -1.60
C THR A 251 -28.26 -18.02 -1.30
N ASN A 252 -29.14 -17.24 -1.95
CA ASN A 252 -30.59 -17.44 -1.94
C ASN A 252 -31.03 -18.76 -2.64
N GLN A 253 -30.09 -19.62 -3.04
CA GLN A 253 -30.35 -21.01 -3.44
C GLN A 253 -31.11 -21.82 -2.38
N GLN A 254 -31.07 -21.45 -1.10
CA GLN A 254 -31.89 -22.11 -0.07
C GLN A 254 -33.40 -21.83 -0.26
N GLU A 255 -33.77 -20.62 -0.65
CA GLU A 255 -35.17 -20.27 -0.98
C GLU A 255 -35.61 -20.94 -2.29
N ILE A 256 -34.72 -21.05 -3.27
CA ILE A 256 -34.99 -21.75 -4.53
C ILE A 256 -35.16 -23.25 -4.29
N ALA A 257 -34.27 -23.89 -3.52
CA ALA A 257 -34.37 -25.31 -3.19
C ALA A 257 -35.64 -25.64 -2.39
N THR A 258 -36.08 -24.74 -1.50
CA THR A 258 -37.36 -24.92 -0.78
C THR A 258 -38.57 -24.77 -1.70
N LEU A 259 -38.52 -23.87 -2.69
CA LEU A 259 -39.56 -23.78 -3.72
C LEU A 259 -39.56 -25.00 -4.67
N GLU A 260 -38.40 -25.51 -5.05
CA GLU A 260 -38.25 -26.75 -5.83
C GLU A 260 -38.82 -27.97 -5.11
N MET A 261 -38.56 -28.12 -3.80
CA MET A 261 -39.17 -29.18 -2.99
C MET A 261 -40.70 -29.06 -2.97
N LYS A 262 -41.23 -27.83 -2.91
CA LYS A 262 -42.68 -27.56 -2.90
C LYS A 262 -43.34 -27.86 -4.24
N VAL A 263 -42.65 -27.59 -5.34
CA VAL A 263 -43.09 -27.94 -6.71
C VAL A 263 -43.06 -29.45 -6.90
N GLY A 264 -41.98 -30.13 -6.47
CA GLY A 264 -41.88 -31.60 -6.50
C GLY A 264 -42.99 -32.29 -5.71
N SER A 265 -43.26 -31.83 -4.49
CA SER A 265 -44.35 -32.38 -3.66
C SER A 265 -45.74 -32.19 -4.29
N ASN A 266 -45.94 -31.10 -5.03
CA ASN A 266 -47.20 -30.83 -5.73
C ASN A 266 -47.37 -31.67 -7.01
N LEU A 267 -46.27 -32.08 -7.66
CA LEU A 267 -46.31 -32.98 -8.82
C LEU A 267 -46.56 -34.44 -8.42
N ASP A 268 -46.07 -34.86 -7.26
CA ASP A 268 -46.30 -36.21 -6.70
C ASP A 268 -47.71 -36.40 -6.11
N SER A 269 -48.49 -35.32 -5.99
CA SER A 269 -49.86 -35.34 -5.44
C SER A 269 -50.97 -35.27 -6.49
N TYR A 270 -50.62 -35.39 -7.78
CA TYR A 270 -51.56 -35.55 -8.91
C TYR A 270 -51.46 -36.94 -9.55
#